data_AF-A0A959IEU9-F1
#
_entry.id   AF-A0A959IEU9-F1
#
_cell.length_a   1.000
_cell.length_b   1.000
_cell.length_c   1.000
_cell.angle_alpha   90.00
_cell.angle_beta   90.00
_cell.angle_gamma   90.00
#
_symmetry.space_group_name_H-M   'P 1'
#
loop_
_entity.id
_entity.type
_entity.pdbx_description
1 polymer ?
#
loop_
_entity_poly.entity_id
_entity_poly.type
_entity_poly.pdbx_seq_one_letter_code
_entity_poly.pdbx_strand_id
1 'polypeptide(L)' 'KGKEAVEIFKANTDKNPADPNVWDSLGEGYTNIGDKDNAIMAFKKSLSLNPPPNVRANSLKLLKQLGVDVNQMP' A
#
# COMPACT_ATOMS: atom_id res chain seq x y z
N LYS A 1 9.25 8.06 14.63
CA LYS A 1 8.07 7.16 14.69
C LYS A 1 7.52 6.82 13.29
N GLY A 2 6.83 7.73 12.57
CA GLY A 2 6.25 7.39 11.25
C GLY A 2 7.27 7.00 10.17
N LYS A 3 8.38 7.75 10.06
CA LYS A 3 9.46 7.45 9.08
C LYS A 3 10.18 6.13 9.37
N GLU A 4 10.36 5.76 10.64
CA GLU A 4 10.97 4.48 11.02
C GLU A 4 10.09 3.29 10.63
N ALA A 5 8.76 3.43 10.76
CA ALA A 5 7.82 2.40 10.30
C ALA A 5 7.91 2.19 8.78
N VAL A 6 8.06 3.27 8.00
CA VAL A 6 8.25 3.17 6.54
C VAL A 6 9.51 2.37 6.19
N GLU A 7 10.64 2.61 6.87
CA GLU A 7 11.87 1.84 6.62
C GLU A 7 11.70 0.35 6.94
N ILE A 8 10.98 0.02 8.02
CA ILE A 8 10.67 -1.38 8.38
C ILE A 8 9.77 -2.02 7.33
N PHE A 9 8.72 -1.34 6.89
CA PHE A 9 7.82 -1.86 5.86
C PHE A 9 8.53 -2.02 4.51
N LYS A 10 9.41 -1.10 4.14
CA LYS A 10 10.22 -1.20 2.93
C LYS A 10 11.17 -2.40 2.97
N ALA A 11 11.83 -2.63 4.11
CA ALA A 11 12.63 -3.83 4.29
C ALA A 11 11.78 -5.12 4.19
N ASN A 12 10.51 -5.09 4.61
CA ASN A 12 9.59 -6.21 4.43
C ASN A 12 9.18 -6.43 2.97
N THR A 13 9.02 -5.36 2.17
CA THR A 13 8.78 -5.49 0.72
C THR A 13 9.97 -6.07 -0.01
N ASP A 14 11.20 -5.79 0.43
CA ASP A 14 12.40 -6.40 -0.15
C ASP A 14 12.50 -7.89 0.15
N LYS A 15 12.08 -8.31 1.36
CA LYS A 15 12.07 -9.73 1.77
C LYS A 15 10.93 -10.53 1.16
N ASN A 16 9.75 -9.93 1.04
CA ASN A 16 8.52 -10.59 0.60
C ASN A 16 7.89 -9.84 -0.59
N PRO A 17 8.58 -9.67 -1.72
CA PRO A 17 8.13 -8.79 -2.80
C PRO A 17 6.84 -9.25 -3.50
N ALA A 18 6.47 -10.52 -3.34
CA ALA A 18 5.25 -11.11 -3.88
C ALA A 18 4.09 -11.16 -2.88
N ASP A 19 4.30 -10.78 -1.62
CA ASP A 19 3.22 -10.69 -0.63
C ASP A 19 2.51 -9.33 -0.77
N PRO A 20 1.23 -9.28 -1.19
CA PRO A 20 0.51 -8.01 -1.31
C PRO A 20 0.37 -7.27 0.02
N ASN A 21 0.30 -7.99 1.15
CA ASN A 21 0.08 -7.39 2.46
C ASN A 21 1.24 -6.48 2.89
N VAL A 22 2.49 -6.81 2.51
CA VAL A 22 3.63 -5.95 2.84
C VAL A 22 3.63 -4.65 2.05
N TRP A 23 3.11 -4.66 0.81
CA TRP A 23 2.95 -3.45 0.01
C TRP A 23 1.78 -2.58 0.50
N ASP A 24 0.69 -3.20 0.95
CA ASP A 24 -0.43 -2.51 1.60
C ASP A 24 0.03 -1.82 2.89
N SER A 25 0.78 -2.54 3.75
CA SER A 25 1.38 -1.98 4.97
C SER A 25 2.35 -0.82 4.68
N LEU A 26 3.15 -0.94 3.63
CA LEU A 26 4.03 0.15 3.18
C LEU A 26 3.23 1.39 2.73
N GLY A 27 2.12 1.18 2.01
CA GLY A 27 1.21 2.25 1.63
C GLY A 27 0.59 2.98 2.82
N GLU A 28 0.20 2.25 3.86
CA GLU A 28 -0.27 2.83 5.13
C GLU A 28 0.83 3.63 5.82
N GLY A 29 2.06 3.10 5.86
CA GLY A 29 3.23 3.80 6.38
C GLY A 29 3.45 5.15 5.69
N TYR A 30 3.44 5.17 4.36
CA TYR A 30 3.55 6.39 3.57
C TYR A 30 2.38 7.36 3.81
N THR A 31 1.15 6.84 3.89
CA THR A 31 -0.05 7.64 4.21
C THR A 31 0.11 8.35 5.55
N ASN A 32 0.60 7.65 6.58
CA ASN A 32 0.78 8.19 7.93
C ASN A 32 1.82 9.30 8.03
N ILE A 33 2.78 9.37 7.09
CA ILE A 33 3.76 10.46 7.03
C ILE A 33 3.40 11.55 6.02
N GLY A 34 2.23 11.45 5.38
CA GLY A 34 1.74 12.42 4.40
C GLY A 34 2.36 12.28 3.00
N ASP A 35 3.11 11.21 2.74
CA ASP A 35 3.73 10.94 1.45
C ASP A 35 2.72 10.22 0.53
N LYS A 36 1.84 11.01 -0.07
CA LYS A 36 0.72 10.52 -0.87
C LYS A 36 1.19 9.76 -2.12
N ASP A 37 2.25 10.23 -2.77
CA ASP A 37 2.72 9.65 -4.03
C ASP A 37 3.23 8.23 -3.80
N ASN A 38 4.09 8.04 -2.79
CA ASN A 38 4.59 6.71 -2.47
C ASN A 38 3.50 5.79 -1.89
N ALA A 39 2.54 6.33 -1.14
CA ALA A 39 1.38 5.56 -0.68
C ALA A 39 0.58 4.98 -1.86
N ILE A 40 0.27 5.80 -2.86
CA ILE A 40 -0.46 5.39 -4.06
C ILE A 40 0.32 4.30 -4.82
N MET A 41 1.64 4.46 -4.97
CA MET A 41 2.48 3.46 -5.64
C MET A 41 2.45 2.11 -4.92
N ALA A 42 2.56 2.12 -3.59
CA ALA A 42 2.56 0.92 -2.78
C ALA A 42 1.20 0.18 -2.81
N PHE A 43 0.08 0.89 -2.67
CA PHE A 43 -1.25 0.26 -2.79
C PHE A 43 -1.52 -0.30 -4.18
N LYS A 44 -1.12 0.40 -5.25
CA LYS A 44 -1.24 -0.13 -6.61
C LYS A 44 -0.39 -1.40 -6.79
N LYS A 45 0.81 -1.44 -6.19
CA LYS A 45 1.65 -2.63 -6.19
C LYS A 45 0.98 -3.78 -5.45
N SER A 46 0.40 -3.55 -4.28
CA SER A 46 -0.41 -4.53 -3.54
C SER A 46 -1.51 -5.13 -4.43
N LEU A 47 -2.35 -4.28 -5.06
CA LEU A 47 -3.44 -4.73 -5.93
C LEU A 47 -2.97 -5.54 -7.13
N SER A 48 -1.80 -5.23 -7.70
CA SER A 48 -1.23 -5.97 -8.83
C SER A 48 -0.81 -7.41 -8.49
N LEU A 49 -0.71 -7.76 -7.20
CA LEU A 49 -0.27 -9.07 -6.72
C LEU A 49 -1.44 -10.00 -6.37
N ASN A 50 -2.66 -9.67 -6.81
CA ASN A 50 -3.89 -10.44 -6.54
C ASN A 50 -4.13 -10.68 -5.02
N PRO A 51 -4.30 -9.61 -4.23
CA PRO A 51 -4.47 -9.72 -2.79
C PRO A 51 -5.70 -10.51 -2.36
N PRO A 52 -5.67 -11.11 -1.15
CA PRO A 52 -6.88 -11.61 -0.53
C PRO A 52 -7.90 -10.46 -0.32
N PRO A 53 -9.20 -10.76 -0.20
CA PRO A 53 -10.26 -9.75 -0.20
C PRO A 53 -10.09 -8.63 0.82
N ASN A 54 -9.55 -8.93 2.01
CA ASN A 54 -9.32 -7.94 3.07
C ASN A 54 -8.23 -6.93 2.69
N VAL A 55 -7.08 -7.40 2.15
CA VAL A 55 -5.98 -6.52 1.71
C VAL A 55 -6.43 -5.69 0.51
N ARG A 56 -7.16 -6.30 -0.42
CA ARG A 56 -7.76 -5.60 -1.56
C ARG A 56 -8.67 -4.46 -1.11
N ALA A 57 -9.59 -4.75 -0.18
CA ALA A 57 -10.54 -3.77 0.32
C ALA A 57 -9.83 -2.59 1.02
N ASN A 58 -8.76 -2.86 1.77
CA ASN A 58 -7.96 -1.82 2.43
C ASN A 58 -7.26 -0.92 1.41
N SER A 59 -6.51 -1.51 0.47
CA SER A 59 -5.80 -0.77 -0.58
C SER A 59 -6.75 0.11 -1.41
N LEU A 60 -7.91 -0.41 -1.83
CA LEU A 60 -8.90 0.37 -2.60
C LEU A 60 -9.51 1.51 -1.77
N LYS A 61 -9.83 1.26 -0.50
CA LYS A 61 -10.35 2.28 0.41
C LYS A 61 -9.37 3.44 0.58
N LEU A 62 -8.09 3.14 0.83
CA LEU A 62 -7.06 4.14 1.05
C LEU A 62 -6.72 4.89 -0.24
N LEU A 63 -6.66 4.21 -1.38
CA LEU A 63 -6.52 4.85 -2.70
C LEU A 63 -7.65 5.86 -2.97
N LYS A 64 -8.90 5.48 -2.66
CA LYS A 64 -10.05 6.40 -2.81
C LYS A 64 -9.92 7.62 -1.89
N GLN A 65 -9.46 7.44 -0.65
CA GLN A 65 -9.20 8.55 0.29
C GLN A 65 -8.05 9.47 -0.18
N LEU A 66 -7.09 8.92 -0.92
CA LEU A 66 -5.98 9.65 -1.54
C LEU A 66 -6.38 10.32 -2.87
N GLY A 67 -7.64 10.22 -3.29
CA GLY A 67 -8.16 10.87 -4.49
C GLY A 67 -7.96 10.08 -5.79
N VAL A 68 -7.62 8.80 -5.70
CA VAL A 68 -7.48 7.92 -6.86
C VAL A 68 -8.84 7.32 -7.21
N ASP A 69 -9.22 7.38 -8.49
CA ASP A 69 -10.37 6.63 -9.00
C ASP A 69 -10.04 5.13 -9.06
N VAL A 70 -10.80 4.33 -8.32
CA VAL A 70 -10.58 2.89 -8.15
C VAL A 70 -11.62 2.02 -8.86
N ASN A 71 -12.58 2.63 -9.57
CA ASN A 71 -13.72 1.91 -10.15
C ASN A 71 -13.32 0.88 -11.23
N GLN A 72 -12.11 0.97 -11.78
CA GLN A 72 -11.58 0.10 -12.82
C GLN A 72 -10.32 -0.66 -12.38
N MET A 73 -9.99 -0.64 -11.08
CA MET A 73 -8.79 -1.31 -10.57
C MET A 73 -9.01 -2.82 -10.40
N PRO A 74 -7.96 -3.62 -10.66
CA PRO A 74 -8.05 -5.08 -10.72
C PRO A 74 -8.53 -5.70 -9.43
#